data_AF-A0A383WD10-F1
#
_entry.id   AF-A0A383WD10-F1
#
_cell.length_a   1.000
_cell.length_b   1.000
_cell.length_c   1.000
_cell.angle_alpha   90.00
_cell.angle_beta   90.00
_cell.angle_gamma   90.00
#
_symmetry.space_group_name_H-M   'P 1'
#
loop_
_entity.id
_entity.type
_entity.pdbx_description
1 polymer ?
#
loop_
_entity_poly.entity_id
_entity_poly.type
_entity_poly.pdbx_seq_one_letter_code
_entity_poly.pdbx_strand_id
1 'polypeptide(L)'
;MAGGSASLACRAAPDDSSSAASISAGEPLAVLPAPPAAAAAAAVGPAWQPQDILKATTADGTTLFMEVISTPAASGTQANSDQQQQQQPIVAHQGVLYAVQQTQQHLLLLPQGWQLQPEQQLVKALPGWPAALQQLQAKQRLPQQPLQLQSAAVVSSAAQLQAAVQRNPALWRDGTGPSDPPLQGLQYQTLAAGEVESLLSRARGLVMVQLVVGWDAGVPQPVYNPLLLHSLGRALRDADVSIFMSKAAGGLGLTAILCAKAEPWRAWGAHLAGFGAQAALVADSAYYKLLIGRMLGYKEGHIHAHIQATSGRLQPTPEVVAAVDKDMAKISRKKPQLPWSASSAAGGSKAGGSKAGGRKQQQPQQQQQQLPRSARKKR
;
A
#
# COMPACT_ATOMS: atom_id res chain seq x y z
N MET A 1 -9.77 16.67 47.32
CA MET A 1 -10.78 17.12 46.34
C MET A 1 -10.45 16.46 45.01
N ALA A 2 -11.42 15.73 44.47
CA ALA A 2 -11.28 14.78 43.39
C ALA A 2 -11.56 15.39 42.02
N GLY A 3 -11.05 14.74 40.97
CA GLY A 3 -11.39 14.93 39.56
C GLY A 3 -10.21 14.47 38.70
N GLY A 4 -10.23 13.40 37.91
CA GLY A 4 -11.32 12.56 37.43
C GLY A 4 -10.91 12.12 36.03
N SER A 5 -10.06 11.10 35.93
CA SER A 5 -9.60 10.54 34.65
C SER A 5 -10.77 9.85 33.93
N ALA A 6 -11.18 10.39 32.79
CA ALA A 6 -12.18 9.76 31.92
C ALA A 6 -11.49 8.74 31.00
N SER A 7 -11.56 7.46 31.40
CA SER A 7 -11.35 6.31 30.54
C SER A 7 -12.53 6.18 29.58
N LEU A 8 -12.30 6.26 28.27
CA LEU A 8 -13.31 5.99 27.26
C LEU A 8 -13.36 4.47 27.00
N ALA A 9 -14.13 3.78 27.82
CA ALA A 9 -14.55 2.40 27.59
C ALA A 9 -15.72 2.38 26.60
N CYS A 10 -15.55 1.67 25.48
CA CYS A 10 -16.61 1.38 24.53
C CYS A 10 -17.66 0.47 25.19
N ARG A 11 -18.91 0.95 25.31
CA ARG A 11 -20.07 0.15 25.67
C ARG A 11 -20.99 0.01 24.45
N ALA A 12 -21.47 -1.21 24.22
CA ALA A 12 -22.30 -1.62 23.10
C ALA A 12 -23.82 -1.47 23.37
N ALA A 13 -24.55 -1.14 22.28
CA ALA A 13 -25.97 -1.43 21.96
C ALA A 13 -27.09 -0.80 22.84
N PRO A 14 -28.34 -0.52 22.34
CA PRO A 14 -29.10 -1.36 21.39
C PRO A 14 -29.83 -0.65 20.22
N ASP A 15 -30.45 -1.52 19.41
CA ASP A 15 -31.19 -1.37 18.16
C ASP A 15 -32.28 -0.30 18.12
N ASP A 16 -32.50 0.29 16.93
CA ASP A 16 -33.85 0.50 16.40
C ASP A 16 -33.89 0.72 14.87
N SER A 17 -34.43 -0.29 14.18
CA SER A 17 -35.55 -0.23 13.23
C SER A 17 -35.62 0.83 12.10
N SER A 18 -35.40 0.33 10.87
CA SER A 18 -36.09 0.63 9.60
C SER A 18 -35.79 1.92 8.82
N SER A 19 -35.25 1.77 7.60
CA SER A 19 -36.03 1.94 6.37
C SER A 19 -35.18 1.52 5.16
N ALA A 20 -35.79 0.74 4.27
CA ALA A 20 -35.15 0.15 3.10
C ALA A 20 -34.98 1.21 1.99
N ALA A 21 -33.76 1.33 1.48
CA ALA A 21 -33.50 1.87 0.16
C ALA A 21 -32.47 0.96 -0.52
N SER A 22 -32.94 0.23 -1.52
CA SER A 22 -32.14 -0.63 -2.39
C SER A 22 -31.05 0.18 -3.08
N ILE A 23 -29.78 -0.13 -2.80
CA ILE A 23 -28.63 0.36 -3.55
C ILE A 23 -27.78 -0.85 -3.94
N SER A 24 -27.50 -0.94 -5.24
CA SER A 24 -26.83 -2.03 -5.95
C SER A 24 -25.73 -2.73 -5.16
N ALA A 25 -25.73 -4.06 -5.25
CA ALA A 25 -24.69 -4.95 -4.76
C ALA A 25 -23.30 -4.43 -5.16
N GLY A 26 -22.53 -4.00 -4.17
CA GLY A 26 -21.14 -3.57 -4.34
C GLY A 26 -20.26 -4.74 -4.78
N GLU A 27 -19.26 -4.44 -5.61
CA GLU A 27 -18.19 -5.38 -5.91
C GLU A 27 -17.56 -5.88 -4.59
N PRO A 28 -17.26 -7.18 -4.46
CA PRO A 28 -16.65 -7.71 -3.25
C PRO A 28 -15.28 -7.04 -3.03
N LEU A 29 -15.10 -6.47 -1.83
CA LEU A 29 -13.81 -5.96 -1.35
C LEU A 29 -12.73 -7.03 -1.56
N ALA A 30 -11.53 -6.60 -1.94
CA ALA A 30 -10.39 -7.49 -2.07
C ALA A 30 -10.11 -8.20 -0.74
N VAL A 31 -10.48 -9.48 -0.65
CA VAL A 31 -10.13 -10.35 0.48
C VAL A 31 -8.76 -10.95 0.17
N LEU A 32 -7.78 -10.68 1.04
CA LEU A 32 -6.53 -11.44 1.01
C LEU A 32 -6.90 -12.91 1.23
N PRO A 33 -6.49 -13.84 0.34
CA PRO A 33 -6.93 -15.23 0.42
C PRO A 33 -6.62 -15.79 1.80
N ALA A 34 -7.61 -16.45 2.42
CA ALA A 34 -7.38 -17.21 3.64
C ALA A 34 -6.36 -18.31 3.36
N PRO A 35 -5.41 -18.56 4.27
CA PRO A 35 -4.47 -19.67 4.10
C PRO A 35 -5.21 -21.01 4.09
N PRO A 36 -4.65 -22.07 3.47
CA PRO A 36 -5.16 -23.42 3.64
C PRO A 36 -5.19 -23.77 5.14
N ALA A 37 -6.21 -24.52 5.56
CA ALA A 37 -6.48 -24.85 6.95
C ALA A 37 -5.23 -25.38 7.66
N ALA A 38 -4.84 -24.70 8.74
CA ALA A 38 -3.69 -25.07 9.55
C ALA A 38 -3.99 -26.38 10.31
N ALA A 39 -3.34 -27.47 9.89
CA ALA A 39 -3.23 -28.66 10.72
C ALA A 39 -2.39 -28.32 11.95
N ALA A 40 -2.92 -28.64 13.13
CA ALA A 40 -2.22 -28.48 14.40
C ALA A 40 -1.12 -29.55 14.55
N ALA A 41 -0.02 -29.12 15.17
CA ALA A 41 1.06 -29.88 15.82
C ALA A 41 2.38 -30.16 15.05
N ALA A 42 3.46 -29.65 15.66
CA ALA A 42 4.85 -30.13 15.78
C ALA A 42 5.84 -30.07 14.57
N ALA A 43 6.75 -29.08 14.67
CA ALA A 43 8.20 -29.09 14.39
C ALA A 43 8.79 -29.73 13.11
N VAL A 44 9.22 -28.89 12.14
CA VAL A 44 10.49 -28.92 11.37
C VAL A 44 10.73 -27.48 10.88
N GLY A 45 11.99 -27.02 10.83
CA GLY A 45 12.38 -25.66 10.42
C GLY A 45 11.60 -25.18 9.20
N PRO A 46 10.95 -24.02 9.27
CA PRO A 46 9.90 -23.73 8.32
C PRO A 46 10.50 -23.35 6.97
N ALA A 47 9.89 -23.83 5.88
CA ALA A 47 10.20 -23.46 4.50
C ALA A 47 9.79 -22.02 4.19
N TRP A 48 10.13 -21.08 5.08
CA TRP A 48 9.95 -19.66 4.91
C TRP A 48 10.82 -19.17 3.76
N GLN A 49 10.34 -18.13 3.09
CA GLN A 49 11.06 -17.39 2.08
C GLN A 49 11.20 -15.93 2.52
N PRO A 50 12.27 -15.24 2.10
CA PRO A 50 12.35 -13.79 2.26
C PRO A 50 11.08 -13.14 1.71
N GLN A 51 10.54 -12.16 2.45
CA GLN A 51 9.28 -11.45 2.20
C GLN A 51 8.01 -12.27 2.43
N ASP A 52 8.08 -13.40 3.13
CA ASP A 52 6.91 -13.99 3.77
C ASP A 52 6.49 -13.16 4.98
N ILE A 53 5.17 -13.09 5.21
CA ILE A 53 4.57 -12.54 6.42
C ILE A 53 4.16 -13.69 7.32
N LEU A 54 4.71 -13.69 8.53
CA LEU A 54 4.37 -14.64 9.57
C LEU A 54 3.32 -14.04 10.49
N LYS A 55 2.29 -14.83 10.81
CA LYS A 55 1.44 -14.62 11.99
C LYS A 55 1.92 -15.56 13.08
N ALA A 56 2.34 -15.00 14.20
CA ALA A 56 2.82 -15.76 15.35
C ALA A 56 1.98 -15.47 16.59
N THR A 57 2.01 -16.41 17.53
CA THR A 57 1.40 -16.26 18.84
C THR A 57 2.47 -16.48 19.90
N THR A 58 2.64 -15.51 20.80
CA THR A 58 3.57 -15.58 21.93
C THR A 58 3.01 -16.44 23.06
N ALA A 59 3.85 -16.77 24.05
CA ALA A 59 3.44 -17.56 25.21
C ALA A 59 2.27 -16.94 26.02
N ASP A 60 2.14 -15.62 26.02
CA ASP A 60 1.06 -14.87 26.68
C ASP A 60 -0.21 -14.70 25.82
N GLY A 61 -0.24 -15.28 24.61
CA GLY A 61 -1.37 -15.20 23.69
C GLY A 61 -1.37 -13.97 22.76
N THR A 62 -0.36 -13.10 22.85
CA THR A 62 -0.25 -11.94 21.94
C THR A 62 -0.03 -12.40 20.50
N THR A 63 -0.77 -11.80 19.56
CA THR A 63 -0.58 -12.05 18.12
C THR A 63 0.43 -11.06 17.55
N LEU A 64 1.46 -11.59 16.88
CA LEU A 64 2.48 -10.81 16.20
C LEU A 64 2.39 -11.01 14.68
N PHE A 65 2.68 -9.96 13.92
CA PHE A 65 2.95 -10.04 12.49
C PHE A 65 4.40 -9.66 12.24
N MET A 66 5.11 -10.51 11.50
CA MET A 66 6.56 -10.37 11.27
C MET A 66 6.87 -10.59 9.80
N GLU A 67 7.91 -9.95 9.31
CA GLU A 67 8.41 -10.15 7.95
C GLU A 67 9.66 -11.03 8.00
N VAL A 68 9.74 -12.05 7.15
CA VAL A 68 10.98 -12.82 6.96
C VAL A 68 11.94 -12.00 6.12
N ILE A 69 13.10 -11.66 6.68
CA ILE A 69 14.11 -10.81 6.04
C ILE A 69 15.11 -11.64 5.24
N SER A 70 15.59 -12.72 5.84
CA SER A 70 16.52 -13.63 5.20
C SER A 70 16.33 -15.04 5.74
N THR A 71 16.65 -16.00 4.89
CA THR A 71 16.71 -17.41 5.25
C THR A 71 18.07 -17.98 4.87
N PRO A 72 18.51 -19.05 5.54
CA PRO A 72 19.74 -19.75 5.18
C PRO A 72 19.64 -20.25 3.74
N ALA A 73 20.72 -20.11 2.98
CA ALA A 73 20.77 -20.71 1.65
C ALA A 73 20.64 -22.23 1.78
N ALA A 74 19.74 -22.84 1.00
CA ALA A 74 19.72 -24.29 0.85
C ALA A 74 21.08 -24.72 0.28
N SER A 75 21.82 -25.52 1.03
CA SER A 75 23.18 -25.96 0.72
C SER A 75 23.21 -26.81 -0.57
N GLY A 76 23.39 -26.14 -1.71
CA GLY A 76 23.51 -26.76 -3.04
C GLY A 76 24.94 -27.08 -3.48
N THR A 77 25.96 -26.80 -2.66
CA THR A 77 27.36 -27.06 -3.01
C THR A 77 28.17 -27.37 -1.76
N GLN A 78 28.97 -28.43 -1.86
CA GLN A 78 29.92 -28.89 -0.84
C GLN A 78 30.85 -27.76 -0.40
N ALA A 79 30.51 -27.07 0.69
CA ALA A 79 31.41 -26.18 1.39
C ALA A 79 31.72 -26.81 2.75
N ASN A 80 33.03 -26.82 3.07
CA ASN A 80 33.66 -27.51 4.20
C ASN A 80 32.83 -27.50 5.51
N SER A 81 32.78 -28.67 6.12
CA SER A 81 31.98 -29.05 7.30
C SER A 81 32.21 -28.25 8.58
N ASP A 82 33.25 -27.42 8.65
CA ASP A 82 33.62 -26.72 9.89
C ASP A 82 33.14 -25.26 9.97
N GLN A 83 32.51 -24.73 8.91
CA GLN A 83 31.95 -23.37 8.88
C GLN A 83 30.43 -23.31 8.61
N GLN A 84 29.73 -24.45 8.61
CA GLN A 84 28.27 -24.46 8.70
C GLN A 84 27.83 -24.10 10.12
N GLN A 85 28.16 -22.90 10.60
CA GLN A 85 27.29 -22.25 11.58
C GLN A 85 25.92 -22.20 10.92
N GLN A 86 24.98 -22.99 11.48
CA GLN A 86 23.58 -23.01 11.09
C GLN A 86 23.10 -21.56 11.02
N GLN A 87 23.10 -20.98 9.82
CA GLN A 87 22.51 -19.67 9.63
C GLN A 87 21.05 -19.83 10.07
N GLN A 88 20.59 -18.94 10.93
CA GLN A 88 19.22 -18.93 11.40
C GLN A 88 18.43 -17.97 10.52
N PRO A 89 17.14 -18.24 10.24
CA PRO A 89 16.28 -17.25 9.61
C PRO A 89 16.25 -15.96 10.41
N ILE A 90 16.24 -14.83 9.73
CA ILE A 90 16.06 -13.51 10.36
C ILE A 90 14.66 -13.01 10.04
N VAL A 91 13.93 -12.60 11.07
CA VAL A 91 12.62 -11.95 10.94
C VAL A 91 12.67 -10.54 11.51
N ALA A 92 11.82 -9.65 11.01
CA ALA A 92 11.65 -8.30 11.53
C ALA A 92 10.28 -8.13 12.17
N HIS A 93 10.27 -7.45 13.32
CA HIS A 93 9.05 -7.06 14.02
C HIS A 93 9.28 -5.73 14.73
N GLN A 94 8.40 -4.75 14.51
CA GLN A 94 8.43 -3.44 15.20
C GLN A 94 9.80 -2.74 15.16
N GLY A 95 10.51 -2.88 14.03
CA GLY A 95 11.81 -2.25 13.81
C GLY A 95 13.00 -3.00 14.41
N VAL A 96 12.79 -4.19 14.98
CA VAL A 96 13.85 -5.05 15.54
C VAL A 96 14.02 -6.29 14.66
N LEU A 97 15.27 -6.68 14.42
CA LEU A 97 15.64 -7.94 13.79
C LEU A 97 15.77 -9.03 14.85
N TYR A 98 15.27 -10.22 14.55
CA TYR A 98 15.37 -11.38 15.41
C TYR A 98 15.92 -12.57 14.64
N ALA A 99 16.91 -13.25 15.22
CA ALA A 99 17.30 -14.58 14.77
C ALA A 99 16.32 -15.59 15.34
N VAL A 100 15.84 -16.49 14.48
CA VAL A 100 14.87 -17.51 14.87
C VAL A 100 15.59 -18.79 15.23
N GLN A 101 15.57 -19.12 16.51
CA GLN A 101 16.07 -20.39 17.02
C GLN A 101 14.90 -21.34 17.26
N GLN A 102 14.94 -22.51 16.62
CA GLN A 102 13.97 -23.56 16.88
C GLN A 102 14.45 -24.45 18.03
N THR A 103 13.57 -24.69 19.00
CA THR A 103 13.76 -25.71 20.04
C THR A 103 12.82 -26.89 19.78
N GLN A 104 12.91 -27.94 20.60
CA GLN A 104 12.02 -29.10 20.49
C GLN A 104 10.54 -28.75 20.74
N GLN A 105 10.25 -27.65 21.44
CA GLN A 105 8.91 -27.32 21.93
C GLN A 105 8.38 -25.97 21.46
N HIS A 106 9.25 -25.04 21.06
CA HIS A 106 8.85 -23.67 20.72
C HIS A 106 9.86 -23.00 19.78
N LEU A 107 9.51 -21.83 19.25
CA LEU A 107 10.45 -20.95 18.57
C LEU A 107 10.89 -19.83 19.52
N LEU A 108 12.16 -19.50 19.49
CA LEU A 108 12.73 -18.35 20.20
C LEU A 108 13.17 -17.29 19.21
N LEU A 109 12.75 -16.06 19.44
CA LEU A 109 13.23 -14.89 18.71
C LEU A 109 14.32 -14.22 19.54
N LEU A 110 15.56 -14.29 19.08
CA LEU A 110 16.71 -13.68 19.71
C LEU A 110 16.95 -12.29 19.09
N PRO A 111 16.80 -11.18 19.83
CA PRO A 111 17.00 -9.83 19.28
C PRO A 111 18.44 -9.65 18.78
N GLN A 112 18.59 -9.15 17.55
CA GLN A 112 19.88 -8.95 16.87
C GLN A 112 20.23 -7.46 16.71
N GLY A 113 19.24 -6.57 16.75
CA GLY A 113 19.46 -5.14 16.57
C GLY A 113 18.32 -4.46 15.82
N TRP A 114 18.53 -3.19 15.45
CA TRP A 114 17.56 -2.43 14.67
C TRP A 114 17.53 -2.89 13.22
N GLN A 115 16.32 -2.99 12.65
CA GLN A 115 16.07 -3.31 11.25
C GLN A 115 16.61 -2.23 10.31
N LEU A 116 16.47 -0.96 10.70
CA LEU A 116 17.00 0.16 9.96
C LEU A 116 18.22 0.75 10.67
N GLN A 117 19.21 1.14 9.88
CA GLN A 117 20.34 1.94 10.34
C GLN A 117 20.40 3.24 9.52
N PRO A 118 20.77 4.38 10.13
CA PRO A 118 20.85 5.67 9.42
C PRO A 118 21.72 5.65 8.15
N GLU A 119 22.72 4.78 8.11
CA GLU A 119 23.68 4.65 7.01
C GLU A 119 23.21 3.78 5.83
N GLN A 120 22.11 3.04 5.98
CA GLN A 120 21.56 2.22 4.91
C GLN A 120 21.12 3.08 3.72
N GLN A 121 21.33 2.56 2.51
CA GLN A 121 21.03 3.28 1.27
C GLN A 121 19.56 3.73 1.19
N LEU A 122 18.64 2.87 1.65
CA LEU A 122 17.20 3.18 1.70
C LEU A 122 16.92 4.44 2.53
N VAL A 123 17.55 4.53 3.70
CA VAL A 123 17.35 5.64 4.64
C VAL A 123 18.02 6.91 4.13
N LYS A 124 19.26 6.80 3.62
CA LYS A 124 20.00 7.92 3.02
C LYS A 124 19.32 8.52 1.80
N ALA A 125 18.56 7.73 1.04
CA ALA A 125 17.84 8.21 -0.13
C ALA A 125 16.71 9.20 0.20
N LEU A 126 16.29 9.28 1.46
CA LEU A 126 15.18 10.12 1.91
C LEU A 126 15.67 11.24 2.84
N PRO A 127 15.70 12.50 2.38
CA PRO A 127 16.26 13.61 3.13
C PRO A 127 15.65 13.79 4.53
N GLY A 128 16.52 13.90 5.53
CA GLY A 128 16.13 14.09 6.93
C GLY A 128 15.74 12.83 7.68
N TRP A 129 15.53 11.69 7.00
CA TRP A 129 15.22 10.43 7.68
C TRP A 129 16.37 9.87 8.51
N PRO A 130 17.65 9.91 8.07
CA PRO A 130 18.76 9.41 8.89
C PRO A 130 18.82 10.05 10.29
N ALA A 131 18.71 11.38 10.35
CA ALA A 131 18.74 12.11 11.62
C ALA A 131 17.50 11.82 12.49
N ALA A 132 16.31 11.75 11.88
CA ALA A 132 15.08 11.43 12.60
C ALA A 132 15.10 10.00 13.16
N LEU A 133 15.61 9.04 12.39
CA LEU A 133 15.79 7.65 12.81
C LEU A 133 16.76 7.53 13.98
N GLN A 134 17.91 8.23 13.91
CA GLN A 134 18.88 8.25 15.00
C GLN A 134 18.27 8.80 16.30
N GLN A 135 17.49 9.88 16.22
CA GLN A 135 16.80 10.44 17.38
C GLN A 135 15.74 9.49 17.95
N LEU A 136 15.00 8.80 17.09
CA LEU A 136 14.01 7.80 17.50
C LEU A 136 14.69 6.63 18.23
N GLN A 137 15.75 6.07 17.65
CA GLN A 137 16.50 4.96 18.22
C GLN A 137 17.21 5.33 19.52
N ALA A 138 17.69 6.57 19.68
CA ALA A 138 18.27 7.06 20.93
C ALA A 138 17.26 7.11 22.09
N LYS A 139 15.97 7.22 21.79
CA LYS A 139 14.88 7.25 22.79
C LYS A 139 14.32 5.86 23.10
N GLN A 140 14.62 4.88 22.25
CA GLN A 140 14.11 3.51 22.39
C GLN A 140 15.20 2.57 22.88
N ARG A 141 14.80 1.49 23.54
CA ARG A 141 15.72 0.41 23.93
C ARG A 141 15.40 -0.83 23.12
N LEU A 142 16.46 -1.46 22.62
CA LEU A 142 16.32 -2.79 22.03
C LEU A 142 15.86 -3.79 23.10
N PRO A 143 14.90 -4.66 22.77
CA PRO A 143 14.56 -5.79 23.61
C PRO A 143 15.82 -6.61 23.94
N GLN A 144 15.97 -6.99 25.21
CA GLN A 144 17.11 -7.77 25.68
C GLN A 144 16.74 -9.25 25.89
N GLN A 145 15.46 -9.53 26.11
CA GLN A 145 14.98 -10.88 26.37
C GLN A 145 14.51 -11.54 25.07
N PRO A 146 14.79 -12.85 24.88
CA PRO A 146 14.18 -13.63 23.83
C PRO A 146 12.66 -13.61 23.91
N LEU A 147 11.98 -13.56 22.76
CA LEU A 147 10.53 -13.79 22.71
C LEU A 147 10.26 -15.25 22.40
N GLN A 148 9.47 -15.90 23.26
CA GLN A 148 9.02 -17.26 23.05
C GLN A 148 7.71 -17.27 22.26
N LEU A 149 7.71 -17.95 21.12
CA LEU A 149 6.54 -18.17 20.28
C LEU A 149 6.02 -19.59 20.48
N GLN A 150 4.70 -19.71 20.65
CA GLN A 150 3.98 -20.98 20.63
C GLN A 150 3.81 -21.49 19.20
N SER A 151 3.61 -20.57 18.25
CA SER A 151 3.45 -20.90 16.84
C SER A 151 3.87 -19.73 15.95
N ALA A 152 4.25 -20.03 14.72
CA ALA A 152 4.43 -19.05 13.65
C ALA A 152 4.07 -19.71 12.32
N ALA A 153 3.13 -19.12 11.59
CA ALA A 153 2.67 -19.62 10.30
C ALA A 153 2.77 -18.52 9.23
N VAL A 154 3.14 -18.90 8.01
CA VAL A 154 3.06 -18.01 6.85
C VAL A 154 1.60 -17.73 6.56
N VAL A 155 1.22 -16.46 6.54
CA VAL A 155 -0.15 -16.01 6.24
C VAL A 155 -0.25 -15.19 4.97
N SER A 156 0.87 -14.67 4.47
CA SER A 156 0.95 -13.94 3.20
C SER A 156 2.40 -13.82 2.74
N SER A 157 2.63 -13.20 1.59
CA SER A 157 3.95 -12.83 1.08
C SER A 157 3.89 -11.56 0.22
N ALA A 158 5.05 -10.99 -0.12
CA ALA A 158 5.12 -9.88 -1.07
C ALA A 158 4.46 -10.20 -2.41
N ALA A 159 4.68 -11.40 -2.95
CA ALA A 159 4.08 -11.82 -4.21
C ALA A 159 2.55 -11.91 -4.11
N GLN A 160 2.02 -12.40 -2.99
CA GLN A 160 0.58 -12.48 -2.76
C GLN A 160 -0.05 -11.09 -2.60
N LEU A 161 0.60 -10.16 -1.88
CA LEU A 161 0.15 -8.77 -1.77
C LEU A 161 0.12 -8.09 -3.15
N GLN A 162 1.19 -8.21 -3.93
CA GLN A 162 1.28 -7.66 -5.29
C GLN A 162 0.19 -8.21 -6.20
N ALA A 163 -0.03 -9.53 -6.19
CA ALA A 163 -1.07 -10.17 -6.98
C ALA A 163 -2.48 -9.71 -6.55
N ALA A 164 -2.72 -9.51 -5.24
CA ALA A 164 -3.99 -9.01 -4.73
C ALA A 164 -4.25 -7.56 -5.18
N VAL A 165 -3.24 -6.69 -5.09
CA VAL A 165 -3.31 -5.30 -5.55
C VAL A 165 -3.58 -5.23 -7.06
N GLN A 166 -2.89 -6.04 -7.87
CA GLN A 166 -3.11 -6.08 -9.32
C GLN A 166 -4.51 -6.56 -9.69
N ARG A 167 -5.06 -7.52 -8.92
CA ARG A 167 -6.40 -8.06 -9.15
C ARG A 167 -7.50 -7.05 -8.78
N ASN A 168 -7.39 -6.43 -7.61
CA ASN A 168 -8.35 -5.44 -7.15
C ASN A 168 -7.69 -4.46 -6.16
N PRO A 169 -7.32 -3.26 -6.60
CA PRO A 169 -6.63 -2.27 -5.77
C PRO A 169 -7.58 -1.50 -4.83
N ALA A 170 -8.90 -1.74 -4.87
CA ALA A 170 -9.90 -0.90 -4.19
C ALA A 170 -9.61 -0.69 -2.70
N LEU A 171 -9.21 -1.75 -1.98
CA LEU A 171 -8.88 -1.69 -0.54
C LEU A 171 -7.81 -0.65 -0.23
N TRP A 172 -6.81 -0.52 -1.10
CA TRP A 172 -5.65 0.35 -0.92
C TRP A 172 -5.74 1.65 -1.73
N ARG A 173 -6.75 1.80 -2.58
CA ARG A 173 -6.96 3.00 -3.42
C ARG A 173 -8.08 3.87 -2.87
N ASP A 174 -9.20 3.27 -2.49
CA ASP A 174 -10.47 3.99 -2.32
C ASP A 174 -10.67 4.56 -0.91
N GLY A 175 -9.88 4.10 0.07
CA GLY A 175 -10.10 4.36 1.49
C GLY A 175 -11.22 3.48 2.06
N THR A 176 -11.46 3.55 3.37
CA THR A 176 -12.49 2.75 4.05
C THR A 176 -13.81 3.50 4.11
N GLY A 177 -14.87 2.90 3.56
CA GLY A 177 -16.24 3.41 3.58
C GLY A 177 -16.97 3.14 4.89
N PRO A 178 -18.15 3.75 5.08
CA PRO A 178 -18.94 3.63 6.32
C PRO A 178 -19.51 2.22 6.55
N SER A 179 -19.68 1.43 5.48
CA SER A 179 -20.19 0.06 5.53
C SER A 179 -19.07 -0.99 5.42
N ASP A 180 -17.82 -0.56 5.27
CA ASP A 180 -16.69 -1.47 5.20
C ASP A 180 -16.38 -2.00 6.60
N PRO A 181 -16.02 -3.28 6.75
CA PRO A 181 -15.56 -3.79 8.02
C PRO A 181 -14.28 -3.05 8.46
N PRO A 182 -14.08 -2.83 9.77
CA PRO A 182 -12.85 -2.24 10.26
C PRO A 182 -11.63 -3.04 9.79
N LEU A 183 -10.58 -2.34 9.34
CA LEU A 183 -9.33 -2.98 8.98
C LEU A 183 -8.72 -3.63 10.22
N GLN A 184 -8.46 -4.94 10.14
CA GLN A 184 -7.91 -5.72 11.25
C GLN A 184 -6.87 -6.73 10.75
N GLY A 185 -6.07 -7.22 11.70
CA GLY A 185 -5.07 -8.27 11.44
C GLY A 185 -4.17 -7.95 10.25
N LEU A 186 -4.01 -8.92 9.35
CA LEU A 186 -3.12 -8.82 8.19
C LEU A 186 -3.45 -7.63 7.27
N GLN A 187 -4.74 -7.30 7.08
CA GLN A 187 -5.13 -6.18 6.21
C GLN A 187 -4.63 -4.85 6.77
N TYR A 188 -4.82 -4.63 8.08
CA TYR A 188 -4.30 -3.42 8.74
C TYR A 188 -2.77 -3.38 8.69
N GLN A 189 -2.11 -4.50 8.98
CA GLN A 189 -0.65 -4.59 9.01
C GLN A 189 -0.02 -4.39 7.63
N THR A 190 -0.72 -4.67 6.53
CA THR A 190 -0.19 -4.51 5.17
C THR A 190 -0.77 -3.32 4.42
N LEU A 191 -1.58 -2.48 5.08
CA LEU A 191 -2.29 -1.37 4.44
C LEU A 191 -1.32 -0.43 3.70
N ALA A 192 -0.34 0.13 4.41
CA ALA A 192 0.62 1.07 3.84
C ALA A 192 1.48 0.43 2.73
N ALA A 193 1.87 -0.85 2.89
CA ALA A 193 2.58 -1.57 1.84
C ALA A 193 1.72 -1.72 0.58
N GLY A 194 0.46 -2.13 0.72
CA GLY A 194 -0.47 -2.26 -0.39
C GLY A 194 -0.85 -0.93 -1.07
N GLU A 195 -0.85 0.19 -0.33
CA GLU A 195 -0.97 1.53 -0.91
C GLU A 195 0.21 1.85 -1.83
N VAL A 196 1.44 1.59 -1.37
CA VAL A 196 2.65 1.75 -2.20
C VAL A 196 2.65 0.80 -3.39
N GLU A 197 2.21 -0.45 -3.23
CA GLU A 197 2.03 -1.38 -4.35
C GLU A 197 0.97 -0.91 -5.34
N SER A 198 -0.09 -0.24 -4.87
CA SER A 198 -1.12 0.35 -5.74
C SER A 198 -0.58 1.53 -6.54
N LEU A 199 0.37 2.29 -5.97
CA LEU A 199 1.12 3.30 -6.71
C LEU A 199 1.99 2.65 -7.79
N LEU A 200 2.76 1.63 -7.43
CA LEU A 200 3.65 0.90 -8.34
C LEU A 200 2.88 0.22 -9.49
N SER A 201 1.68 -0.30 -9.22
CA SER A 201 0.78 -0.88 -10.23
C SER A 201 0.02 0.17 -11.06
N ARG A 202 0.31 1.45 -10.83
CA ARG A 202 -0.31 2.61 -11.52
C ARG A 202 -1.78 2.81 -11.19
N ALA A 203 -2.34 2.02 -10.26
CA ALA A 203 -3.73 2.07 -9.83
C ALA A 203 -4.02 3.17 -8.81
N ARG A 204 -2.99 3.81 -8.25
CA ARG A 204 -3.09 4.95 -7.32
C ARG A 204 -2.04 5.99 -7.68
N GLY A 205 -2.40 7.27 -7.61
CA GLY A 205 -1.52 8.36 -8.04
C GLY A 205 -0.59 8.91 -6.96
N LEU A 206 -0.97 8.80 -5.68
CA LEU A 206 -0.28 9.42 -4.55
C LEU A 206 -0.45 8.59 -3.26
N VAL A 207 0.61 8.44 -2.47
CA VAL A 207 0.64 7.71 -1.20
C VAL A 207 1.42 8.51 -0.15
N MET A 208 1.03 8.38 1.12
CA MET A 208 1.75 8.93 2.26
C MET A 208 2.34 7.80 3.09
N VAL A 209 3.66 7.76 3.21
CA VAL A 209 4.37 6.78 4.05
C VAL A 209 4.93 7.49 5.28
N GLN A 210 4.33 7.23 6.44
CA GLN A 210 4.79 7.78 7.71
C GLN A 210 6.09 7.08 8.13
N LEU A 211 7.22 7.79 8.01
CA LEU A 211 8.55 7.26 8.33
C LEU A 211 8.87 7.36 9.82
N VAL A 212 8.39 8.42 10.47
CA VAL A 212 8.55 8.64 11.92
C VAL A 212 7.27 9.25 12.49
N VAL A 213 6.75 8.64 13.54
CA VAL A 213 5.72 9.15 14.44
C VAL A 213 6.42 9.60 15.72
N GLY A 214 6.45 10.90 15.97
CA GLY A 214 7.16 11.50 17.10
C GLY A 214 6.28 12.16 18.16
N TRP A 215 4.95 12.16 17.98
CA TRP A 215 4.00 12.75 18.93
C TRP A 215 3.47 11.76 19.97
N ASP A 216 3.64 10.45 19.77
CA ASP A 216 3.20 9.43 20.71
C ASP A 216 4.20 8.26 20.75
N ALA A 217 4.82 8.04 21.92
CA ALA A 217 5.78 6.96 22.11
C ALA A 217 5.13 5.58 22.25
N GLY A 218 3.83 5.52 22.55
CA GLY A 218 3.05 4.28 22.66
C GLY A 218 2.51 3.80 21.31
N VAL A 219 2.59 4.61 20.25
CA VAL A 219 2.13 4.24 18.92
C VAL A 219 3.27 3.53 18.15
N PRO A 220 3.05 2.29 17.69
CA PRO A 220 3.95 1.60 16.76
C PRO A 220 4.29 2.46 15.55
N GLN A 221 5.55 2.43 15.14
CA GLN A 221 5.99 3.15 13.94
C GLN A 221 5.48 2.42 12.70
N PRO A 222 4.57 3.01 11.90
CA PRO A 222 3.96 2.32 10.77
C PRO A 222 4.98 1.87 9.72
N VAL A 223 6.13 2.55 9.65
CA VAL A 223 7.24 2.22 8.73
C VAL A 223 7.77 0.80 8.91
N TYR A 224 7.59 0.19 10.09
CA TYR A 224 8.02 -1.17 10.41
C TYR A 224 6.94 -2.23 10.19
N ASN A 225 5.77 -1.84 9.68
CA ASN A 225 4.75 -2.80 9.28
C ASN A 225 5.28 -3.70 8.15
N PRO A 226 4.86 -4.98 8.09
CA PRO A 226 5.39 -5.93 7.12
C PRO A 226 5.31 -5.44 5.68
N LEU A 227 6.37 -5.69 4.91
CA LEU A 227 6.56 -5.37 3.50
C LEU A 227 6.66 -3.89 3.13
N LEU A 228 6.40 -2.96 4.05
CA LEU A 228 6.43 -1.54 3.70
C LEU A 228 7.83 -1.07 3.28
N LEU A 229 8.88 -1.49 3.99
CA LEU A 229 10.27 -1.15 3.61
C LEU A 229 10.66 -1.76 2.26
N HIS A 230 10.20 -2.98 1.98
CA HIS A 230 10.38 -3.62 0.68
C HIS A 230 9.73 -2.81 -0.44
N SER A 231 8.44 -2.48 -0.31
CA SER A 231 7.67 -1.70 -1.29
C SER A 231 8.22 -0.27 -1.45
N LEU A 232 8.63 0.38 -0.36
CA LEU A 232 9.26 1.69 -0.38
C LEU A 232 10.58 1.67 -1.15
N GLY A 233 11.41 0.63 -0.92
CA GLY A 233 12.64 0.43 -1.68
C GLY A 233 12.39 0.28 -3.18
N ARG A 234 11.32 -0.42 -3.58
CA ARG A 234 10.90 -0.52 -4.99
C ARG A 234 10.46 0.82 -5.56
N ALA A 235 9.63 1.57 -4.83
CA ALA A 235 9.15 2.88 -5.28
C ALA A 235 10.27 3.91 -5.43
N LEU A 236 11.30 3.86 -4.59
CA LEU A 236 12.52 4.68 -4.72
C LEU A 236 13.31 4.41 -6.01
N ARG A 237 13.15 3.23 -6.61
CA ARG A 237 13.80 2.83 -7.87
C ARG A 237 12.90 3.00 -9.09
N ASP A 238 11.61 3.30 -8.91
CA ASP A 238 10.69 3.48 -10.03
C ASP A 238 10.92 4.86 -10.67
N ALA A 239 11.30 4.85 -11.95
CA ALA A 239 11.65 6.04 -12.71
C ALA A 239 10.46 7.01 -12.89
N ASP A 240 9.23 6.56 -12.72
CA ASP A 240 8.02 7.38 -12.87
C ASP A 240 7.47 7.89 -11.53
N VAL A 241 8.10 7.54 -10.41
CA VAL A 241 7.70 8.01 -9.08
C VAL A 241 8.56 9.21 -8.66
N SER A 242 7.91 10.23 -8.10
CA SER A 242 8.54 11.34 -7.37
C SER A 242 8.29 11.18 -5.88
N ILE A 243 9.24 11.68 -5.09
CA ILE A 243 9.15 11.65 -3.64
C ILE A 243 9.38 13.06 -3.11
N PHE A 244 8.48 13.49 -2.23
CA PHE A 244 8.61 14.73 -1.47
C PHE A 244 8.62 14.42 0.01
N MET A 245 9.47 15.12 0.78
CA MET A 245 9.53 14.95 2.22
C MET A 245 8.60 15.95 2.90
N SER A 246 7.67 15.43 3.70
CA SER A 246 6.74 16.20 4.50
C SER A 246 7.15 16.14 5.97
N LYS A 247 7.47 17.29 6.55
CA LYS A 247 7.87 17.41 7.97
C LYS A 247 6.73 18.06 8.74
N ALA A 248 6.27 17.41 9.80
CA ALA A 248 5.32 18.07 10.69
C ALA A 248 5.96 19.24 11.43
N ALA A 249 5.14 20.23 11.75
CA ALA A 249 5.52 21.32 12.63
C ALA A 249 6.04 20.77 13.97
N GLY A 250 7.01 21.48 14.57
CA GLY A 250 7.63 21.06 15.83
C GLY A 250 8.50 19.81 15.76
N GLY A 251 8.78 19.28 14.56
CA GLY A 251 9.59 18.06 14.40
C GLY A 251 8.87 16.79 14.87
N LEU A 252 7.55 16.83 15.00
CA LEU A 252 6.74 15.76 15.57
C LEU A 252 6.61 14.54 14.65
N GLY A 253 7.03 14.61 13.39
CA GLY A 253 7.09 13.43 12.55
C GLY A 253 7.68 13.70 11.18
N LEU A 254 7.91 12.63 10.44
CA LEU A 254 8.42 12.66 9.07
C LEU A 254 7.61 11.71 8.19
N THR A 255 7.19 12.20 7.03
CA THR A 255 6.39 11.44 6.06
C THR A 255 7.02 11.58 4.68
N ALA A 256 7.17 10.47 3.95
CA ALA A 256 7.46 10.50 2.53
C ALA A 256 6.14 10.56 1.75
N ILE A 257 6.02 11.52 0.85
CA ILE A 257 4.91 11.64 -0.11
C ILE A 257 5.39 11.06 -1.42
N LEU A 258 4.91 9.87 -1.77
CA LEU A 258 5.23 9.20 -3.02
C LEU A 258 4.12 9.50 -4.02
N CYS A 259 4.46 9.91 -5.24
CA CYS A 259 3.47 10.24 -6.25
C CYS A 259 3.97 9.95 -7.65
N ALA A 260 3.06 9.73 -8.59
CA ALA A 260 3.43 9.68 -9.99
C ALA A 260 4.04 11.02 -10.44
N LYS A 261 5.06 10.97 -11.32
CA LYS A 261 5.63 12.15 -11.99
C LYS A 261 4.61 12.84 -12.89
N ALA A 262 3.61 12.09 -13.36
CA ALA A 262 2.51 12.61 -14.15
C ALA A 262 1.67 13.59 -13.32
N GLU A 263 1.20 14.65 -13.97
CA GLU A 263 0.21 15.56 -13.40
C GLU A 263 -1.18 14.87 -13.33
N PRO A 264 -2.02 15.19 -12.33
CA PRO A 264 -1.82 16.23 -11.31
C PRO A 264 -1.04 15.77 -10.07
N TRP A 265 -0.67 14.48 -10.02
CA TRP A 265 -0.13 13.81 -8.83
C TRP A 265 1.14 14.45 -8.30
N ARG A 266 2.06 14.85 -9.18
CA ARG A 266 3.30 15.50 -8.78
C ARG A 266 3.07 16.85 -8.11
N ALA A 267 2.20 17.69 -8.68
CA ALA A 267 1.84 18.99 -8.09
C ALA A 267 1.12 18.83 -6.75
N TRP A 268 0.19 17.88 -6.66
CA TRP A 268 -0.49 17.55 -5.41
C TRP A 268 0.48 17.02 -4.35
N GLY A 269 1.41 16.14 -4.71
CA GLY A 269 2.42 15.62 -3.80
C GLY A 269 3.33 16.71 -3.24
N ALA A 270 3.80 17.63 -4.09
CA ALA A 270 4.57 18.79 -3.67
C ALA A 270 3.78 19.70 -2.72
N HIS A 271 2.49 19.92 -3.01
CA HIS A 271 1.62 20.74 -2.16
C HIS A 271 1.40 20.10 -0.78
N LEU A 272 1.08 18.81 -0.72
CA LEU A 272 0.93 18.07 0.55
C LEU A 272 2.20 18.13 1.40
N ALA A 273 3.36 17.97 0.79
CA ALA A 273 4.63 18.10 1.49
C ALA A 273 4.88 19.52 2.01
N GLY A 274 4.46 20.54 1.25
CA GLY A 274 4.68 21.95 1.57
C GLY A 274 4.01 22.43 2.87
N PHE A 275 2.83 21.91 3.21
CA PHE A 275 2.17 22.25 4.48
C PHE A 275 2.39 21.20 5.58
N GLY A 276 3.29 20.24 5.35
CA GLY A 276 3.70 19.27 6.37
C GLY A 276 2.68 18.18 6.65
N ALA A 277 1.80 17.83 5.69
CA ALA A 277 0.75 16.82 5.83
C ALA A 277 1.25 15.51 6.46
N GLN A 278 0.51 15.01 7.45
CA GLN A 278 0.73 13.72 8.11
C GLN A 278 -0.61 13.02 8.35
N ALA A 279 -0.58 11.69 8.40
CA ALA A 279 -1.77 10.85 8.52
C ALA A 279 -2.56 11.06 9.83
N ALA A 280 -2.03 11.79 10.83
CA ALA A 280 -2.69 12.00 12.13
C ALA A 280 -2.65 13.42 12.71
N LEU A 281 -1.74 14.31 12.27
CA LEU A 281 -1.53 15.62 12.94
C LEU A 281 -2.09 16.83 12.19
N VAL A 282 -2.33 16.74 10.88
CA VAL A 282 -2.49 17.95 10.04
C VAL A 282 -3.94 18.27 9.68
N ALA A 283 -4.86 17.35 9.95
CA ALA A 283 -6.21 17.50 9.45
C ALA A 283 -7.22 17.57 10.60
N ASP A 284 -7.11 18.54 11.51
CA ASP A 284 -8.18 18.76 12.50
C ASP A 284 -9.40 19.48 11.87
N SER A 285 -9.21 20.14 10.73
CA SER A 285 -10.29 20.78 9.98
C SER A 285 -10.87 19.88 8.90
N ALA A 286 -12.18 19.98 8.67
CA ALA A 286 -12.86 19.31 7.57
C ALA A 286 -12.27 19.68 6.20
N TYR A 287 -11.77 20.91 6.04
CA TYR A 287 -11.08 21.36 4.83
C TYR A 287 -9.84 20.51 4.52
N TYR A 288 -8.93 20.33 5.49
CA TYR A 288 -7.70 19.56 5.25
C TYR A 288 -7.99 18.08 5.05
N LYS A 289 -8.95 17.50 5.79
CA LYS A 289 -9.37 16.10 5.60
C LYS A 289 -9.91 15.88 4.18
N LEU A 290 -10.74 16.80 3.68
CA LEU A 290 -11.30 16.73 2.34
C LEU A 290 -10.22 16.92 1.26
N LEU A 291 -9.36 17.94 1.40
CA LEU A 291 -8.27 18.23 0.47
C LEU A 291 -7.30 17.05 0.35
N ILE A 292 -6.82 16.54 1.48
CA ILE A 292 -5.88 15.41 1.54
C ILE A 292 -6.54 14.15 0.96
N GLY A 293 -7.78 13.85 1.37
CA GLY A 293 -8.50 12.68 0.87
C GLY A 293 -8.68 12.69 -0.65
N ARG A 294 -9.02 13.85 -1.24
CA ARG A 294 -9.16 14.01 -2.69
C ARG A 294 -7.82 13.90 -3.42
N MET A 295 -6.75 14.48 -2.89
CA MET A 295 -5.41 14.35 -3.46
C MET A 295 -4.88 12.92 -3.43
N LEU A 296 -5.24 12.16 -2.38
CA LEU A 296 -4.93 10.75 -2.23
C LEU A 296 -5.76 9.85 -3.16
N GLY A 297 -6.85 10.38 -3.74
CA GLY A 297 -7.72 9.66 -4.64
C GLY A 297 -8.74 8.75 -3.95
N TYR A 298 -9.02 8.97 -2.66
CA TYR A 298 -10.08 8.24 -1.96
C TYR A 298 -11.46 8.55 -2.55
N LYS A 299 -12.39 7.60 -2.42
CA LYS A 299 -13.79 7.82 -2.81
C LYS A 299 -14.40 8.94 -1.97
N GLU A 300 -15.14 9.82 -2.60
CA GLU A 300 -15.73 10.98 -1.93
C GLU A 300 -16.61 10.60 -0.74
N GLY A 301 -17.46 9.57 -0.88
CA GLY A 301 -18.25 9.04 0.22
C GLY A 301 -17.41 8.50 1.39
N HIS A 302 -16.23 7.96 1.13
CA HIS A 302 -15.32 7.44 2.16
C HIS A 302 -14.63 8.60 2.90
N ILE A 303 -14.23 9.64 2.17
CA ILE A 303 -13.69 10.87 2.76
C ILE A 303 -14.72 11.52 3.69
N HIS A 304 -15.97 11.64 3.22
CA HIS A 304 -17.06 12.21 3.99
C HIS A 304 -17.36 11.40 5.27
N ALA A 305 -17.43 10.07 5.16
CA ALA A 305 -17.60 9.20 6.32
C ALA A 305 -16.46 9.36 7.34
N HIS A 306 -15.21 9.43 6.86
CA HIS A 306 -14.05 9.67 7.73
C HIS A 306 -14.14 11.03 8.47
N ILE A 307 -14.53 12.09 7.77
CA ILE A 307 -14.74 13.42 8.36
C ILE A 307 -15.82 13.37 9.44
N GLN A 308 -16.96 12.74 9.15
CA GLN A 308 -18.04 12.59 10.14
C GLN A 308 -17.59 11.81 11.37
N ALA A 309 -16.87 10.72 11.20
CA ALA A 309 -16.40 9.89 12.30
C ALA A 309 -15.42 10.62 13.23
N THR A 310 -14.61 11.54 12.68
CA THR A 310 -13.49 12.16 13.40
C THR A 310 -13.71 13.64 13.77
N SER A 311 -14.75 14.30 13.23
CA SER A 311 -15.09 15.71 13.52
C SER A 311 -16.49 15.89 14.13
N GLY A 312 -17.01 14.89 14.84
CA GLY A 312 -18.27 15.03 15.58
C GLY A 312 -19.53 15.03 14.71
N ARG A 313 -19.54 14.25 13.61
CA ARG A 313 -20.70 13.98 12.72
C ARG A 313 -21.10 15.07 11.73
N LEU A 314 -20.36 16.17 11.60
CA LEU A 314 -20.64 17.20 10.60
C LEU A 314 -20.03 16.83 9.23
N GLN A 315 -20.85 16.86 8.20
CA GLN A 315 -20.40 16.79 6.81
C GLN A 315 -19.64 18.06 6.43
N PRO A 316 -18.70 18.01 5.45
CA PRO A 316 -18.13 19.22 4.87
C PRO A 316 -19.24 20.13 4.34
N THR A 317 -19.22 21.41 4.70
CA THR A 317 -20.20 22.36 4.16
C THR A 317 -19.94 22.62 2.67
N PRO A 318 -20.94 23.07 1.91
CA PRO A 318 -20.75 23.43 0.49
C PRO A 318 -19.62 24.45 0.27
N GLU A 319 -19.41 25.37 1.21
CA GLU A 319 -18.34 26.37 1.15
C GLU A 319 -16.96 25.72 1.30
N VAL A 320 -16.83 24.73 2.18
CA VAL A 320 -15.59 23.95 2.33
C VAL A 320 -15.31 23.16 1.06
N VAL A 321 -16.31 22.52 0.47
CA VAL A 321 -16.18 21.78 -0.79
C VAL A 321 -15.73 22.72 -1.91
N ALA A 322 -16.39 23.86 -2.09
CA ALA A 322 -16.04 24.85 -3.11
C ALA A 322 -14.64 25.45 -2.89
N ALA A 323 -14.22 25.66 -1.64
CA ALA A 323 -12.87 26.12 -1.32
C ALA A 323 -11.81 25.07 -1.72
N VAL A 324 -12.04 23.80 -1.39
CA VAL A 324 -11.15 22.70 -1.80
C VAL A 324 -11.08 22.58 -3.31
N ASP A 325 -12.21 22.63 -4.03
CA ASP A 325 -12.23 22.59 -5.50
C ASP A 325 -11.42 23.73 -6.11
N LYS A 326 -11.62 24.95 -5.61
CA LYS A 326 -10.89 26.14 -6.04
C LYS A 326 -9.40 25.99 -5.83
N ASP A 327 -8.96 25.49 -4.68
CA ASP A 327 -7.54 25.36 -4.36
C ASP A 327 -6.90 24.19 -5.11
N MET A 328 -7.58 23.06 -5.26
CA MET A 328 -7.09 21.96 -6.11
C MET A 328 -6.87 22.42 -7.56
N ALA A 329 -7.79 23.21 -8.12
CA ALA A 329 -7.68 23.77 -9.46
C ALA A 329 -6.55 24.80 -9.61
N LYS A 330 -6.18 25.52 -8.54
CA LYS A 330 -5.00 26.40 -8.52
C LYS A 330 -3.70 25.60 -8.53
N ILE A 331 -3.66 24.45 -7.83
CA ILE A 331 -2.46 23.61 -7.74
C ILE A 331 -2.22 22.89 -9.08
N SER A 332 -3.24 22.26 -9.66
CA SER A 332 -3.16 21.69 -11.00
C SER A 332 -4.54 21.69 -11.66
N ARG A 333 -4.60 22.14 -12.92
CA ARG A 333 -5.84 22.13 -13.73
C ARG A 333 -6.09 20.77 -14.41
N LYS A 334 -5.14 19.85 -14.34
CA LYS A 334 -5.27 18.52 -14.96
C LYS A 334 -6.14 17.63 -14.08
N LYS A 335 -7.02 16.86 -14.72
CA LYS A 335 -7.85 15.87 -14.01
C LYS A 335 -7.00 14.65 -13.66
N PRO A 336 -7.18 14.05 -12.47
CA PRO A 336 -6.54 12.78 -12.14
C PRO A 336 -7.02 11.70 -13.10
N GLN A 337 -6.09 10.92 -13.66
CA GLN A 337 -6.39 9.76 -14.51
C GLN A 337 -5.65 8.54 -13.99
N LEU A 338 -6.34 7.41 -13.96
CA LEU A 338 -5.83 6.10 -13.55
C LEU A 338 -6.18 5.07 -14.63
N PRO A 339 -5.27 4.14 -14.99
CA PRO A 339 -3.89 4.10 -14.53
C PRO A 339 -3.10 5.28 -15.09
N TRP A 340 -2.25 5.90 -14.27
CA TRP A 340 -1.63 7.19 -14.59
C TRP A 340 -0.52 7.11 -15.66
N SER A 341 -0.21 5.92 -16.17
CA SER A 341 0.69 5.67 -17.30
C SER A 341 -0.03 5.40 -18.64
N ALA A 342 -1.37 5.37 -18.67
CA ALA A 342 -2.13 5.06 -19.89
C ALA A 342 -1.96 6.11 -21.01
N SER A 343 -1.40 7.28 -20.71
CA SER A 343 -1.29 8.40 -21.65
C SER A 343 -0.13 8.28 -22.65
N SER A 344 0.80 7.32 -22.48
CA SER A 344 2.01 7.22 -23.33
C SER A 344 1.87 6.26 -24.52
N ALA A 345 0.85 5.40 -24.56
CA ALA A 345 0.72 4.34 -25.58
C ALA A 345 -0.04 4.76 -26.85
N ALA A 346 -0.67 5.94 -26.87
CA ALA A 346 -1.47 6.43 -28.00
C ALA A 346 -0.73 7.48 -28.87
N GLY A 347 0.61 7.44 -28.91
CA GLY A 347 1.47 8.41 -29.58
C GLY A 347 2.31 7.83 -30.71
N GLY A 348 1.68 7.40 -31.81
CA GLY A 348 2.27 7.46 -33.14
C GLY A 348 3.28 6.38 -33.54
N SER A 349 2.82 5.15 -33.80
CA SER A 349 3.38 4.42 -34.94
C SER A 349 2.84 5.07 -36.22
N LYS A 350 3.58 6.06 -36.74
CA LYS A 350 3.52 6.37 -38.17
C LYS A 350 4.01 5.13 -38.90
N ALA A 351 3.09 4.23 -39.24
CA ALA A 351 3.33 3.22 -40.25
C ALA A 351 3.83 3.95 -41.50
N GLY A 352 5.09 3.71 -41.84
CA GLY A 352 5.74 4.28 -43.01
C GLY A 352 4.89 4.01 -44.24
N GLY A 353 4.59 5.08 -44.97
CA GLY A 353 3.98 5.00 -46.29
C GLY A 353 4.93 4.32 -47.25
N SER A 354 4.79 3.00 -47.40
CA SER A 354 5.29 2.29 -48.57
C SER A 354 4.30 2.51 -49.71
N LYS A 355 4.72 3.32 -50.69
CA LYS A 355 4.13 3.36 -52.02
C LYS A 355 4.24 1.96 -52.65
N ALA A 356 3.11 1.29 -52.80
CA ALA A 356 2.87 0.24 -53.79
C ALA A 356 1.47 0.53 -54.35
N GLY A 357 1.34 0.96 -55.61
CA GLY A 357 1.36 0.02 -56.71
C GLY A 357 -0.07 -0.51 -56.88
N GLY A 358 -0.86 0.20 -57.69
CA GLY A 358 -2.29 -0.04 -57.80
C GLY A 358 -2.67 -1.44 -58.27
N ARG A 359 -3.77 -1.96 -57.72
CA ARG A 359 -4.66 -2.88 -58.45
C ARG A 359 -6.05 -2.82 -57.85
N LYS A 360 -7.01 -2.55 -58.74
CA LYS A 360 -8.43 -2.36 -58.47
C LYS A 360 -9.06 -3.59 -57.82
N GLN A 361 -9.91 -3.34 -56.84
CA GLN A 361 -10.93 -4.27 -56.35
C GLN A 361 -11.88 -4.66 -57.51
N GLN A 362 -12.14 -5.94 -57.68
CA GLN A 362 -13.34 -6.43 -58.32
C GLN A 362 -13.99 -7.48 -57.41
N GLN A 363 -15.23 -7.18 -57.03
CA GLN A 363 -16.18 -8.06 -56.36
C GLN A 363 -16.57 -9.24 -57.28
N PRO A 364 -16.90 -10.41 -56.75
CA PRO A 364 -17.65 -11.41 -57.49
C PRO A 364 -19.07 -11.52 -56.93
N GLN A 365 -20.08 -11.09 -57.71
CA GLN A 365 -21.43 -11.67 -57.65
C GLN A 365 -22.31 -11.14 -58.80
N GLN A 366 -22.53 -11.96 -59.81
CA GLN A 366 -23.81 -12.64 -60.07
C GLN A 366 -23.87 -13.14 -61.52
N GLN A 367 -24.16 -14.43 -61.63
CA GLN A 367 -24.53 -15.12 -62.87
C GLN A 367 -25.87 -14.56 -63.37
N GLN A 368 -25.94 -14.22 -64.65
CA GLN A 368 -27.18 -14.37 -65.43
C GLN A 368 -26.85 -14.91 -66.82
N GLN A 369 -27.70 -15.84 -67.23
CA GLN A 369 -27.57 -16.81 -68.29
C GLN A 369 -27.84 -16.21 -69.69
N GLN A 370 -27.19 -16.80 -70.71
CA GLN A 370 -27.71 -17.21 -72.05
C GLN A 370 -28.42 -16.14 -72.93
N LEU A 371 -28.22 -15.99 -74.25
CA LEU A 371 -27.82 -16.82 -75.38
C LEU A 371 -27.39 -15.88 -76.56
N PRO A 372 -26.76 -16.38 -77.64
CA PRO A 372 -26.20 -15.57 -78.72
C PRO A 372 -27.14 -15.44 -79.94
N ARG A 373 -26.99 -14.35 -80.71
CA ARG A 373 -26.85 -14.36 -82.19
C ARG A 373 -26.87 -12.95 -82.79
N SER A 374 -25.78 -12.66 -83.50
CA SER A 374 -25.74 -12.16 -84.88
C SER A 374 -26.53 -10.91 -85.30
N ALA A 375 -25.75 -9.94 -85.78
CA ALA A 375 -25.87 -9.26 -87.09
C ALA A 375 -26.24 -7.77 -87.09
N ARG A 376 -25.41 -7.07 -87.89
CA ARG A 376 -25.74 -6.06 -88.93
C ARG A 376 -25.47 -4.58 -88.61
N LYS A 377 -24.30 -4.15 -89.13
CA LYS A 377 -24.05 -2.99 -90.02
C LYS A 377 -24.85 -1.69 -89.84
N LYS A 378 -24.07 -0.61 -89.70
CA LYS A 378 -24.12 0.69 -90.42
C LYS A 378 -25.50 1.34 -90.62
N ARG A 379 -25.68 2.51 -89.99
CA ARG A 379 -25.44 3.80 -90.64
C ARG A 379 -25.22 4.90 -89.62
#